data_AF-A0A357M9A8-F1
#
_entry.id   AF-A0A357M9A8-F1
#
_cell.length_a   1.000
_cell.length_b   1.000
_cell.length_c   1.000
_cell.angle_alpha   90.00
_cell.angle_beta   90.00
_cell.angle_gamma   90.00
#
_symmetry.space_group_name_H-M   'P 1'
#
loop_
_entity.id
_entity.type
_entity.pdbx_description
1 polymer ?
#
loop_
_entity_poly.entity_id
_entity_poly.type
_entity_poly.pdbx_seq_one_letter_code
_entity_poly.pdbx_strand_id
1 'polypeptide(L)' 'ESARLRWAGRLLITGTVLFSGSLYVLSISGIKVLGAITPIGGVCFIAGWLCLAVEAFSRSKETS' A
#
# COMPACT_ATOMS: atom_id res chain seq x y z
N GLU A 1 10.77 9.50 -15.36
CA GLU A 1 10.27 9.00 -14.05
C GLU A 1 10.69 7.55 -13.88
N SER A 2 11.14 7.15 -12.67
CA SER A 2 11.37 5.72 -12.39
C SER A 2 10.02 5.03 -12.30
N ALA A 3 9.74 4.10 -13.22
CA ALA A 3 8.46 3.39 -13.29
C ALA A 3 8.10 2.71 -11.95
N ARG A 4 9.11 2.27 -11.20
CA ARG A 4 8.98 1.67 -9.87
C ARG A 4 8.39 2.65 -8.84
N LEU A 5 8.80 3.91 -8.83
CA LEU A 5 8.27 4.94 -7.93
C LEU A 5 6.79 5.23 -8.21
N ARG A 6 6.40 5.26 -9.50
CA ARG A 6 4.99 5.44 -9.89
C ARG A 6 4.12 4.29 -9.40
N TRP A 7 4.58 3.06 -9.56
CA TRP A 7 3.89 1.87 -9.05
C TRP A 7 3.82 1.86 -7.52
N ALA A 8 4.91 2.23 -6.83
CA ALA A 8 4.94 2.33 -5.37
C ALA A 8 3.91 3.34 -4.85
N GLY A 9 3.84 4.54 -5.47
CA GLY A 9 2.84 5.55 -5.11
C GLY A 9 1.40 5.05 -5.32
N ARG A 10 1.12 4.38 -6.44
CA ARG A 10 -0.20 3.79 -6.71
C ARG A 10 -0.58 2.71 -5.69
N LEU A 11 0.36 1.84 -5.33
CA LEU A 11 0.16 0.78 -4.33
C LEU A 11 -0.10 1.36 -2.94
N LEU A 12 0.63 2.40 -2.54
CA LEU A 12 0.40 3.08 -1.28
C LEU A 12 -0.98 3.74 -1.22
N ILE A 13 -1.35 4.54 -2.22
CA ILE A 13 -2.66 5.21 -2.24
C ILE A 13 -3.80 4.19 -2.24
N THR A 14 -3.72 3.20 -3.13
CA THR A 14 -4.76 2.16 -3.25
C THR A 14 -4.85 1.32 -1.98
N GLY A 15 -3.70 0.92 -1.42
CA GLY A 15 -3.63 0.18 -0.16
C GLY A 15 -4.23 0.96 1.01
N THR A 16 -3.89 2.25 1.16
CA THR A 16 -4.46 3.12 2.20
C THR A 16 -5.97 3.26 2.07
N VAL A 17 -6.47 3.56 0.87
CA VAL A 17 -7.91 3.74 0.65
C VAL A 17 -8.67 2.44 0.92
N LEU A 18 -8.19 1.31 0.42
CA LEU A 18 -8.84 0.01 0.64
C LEU A 18 -8.78 -0.41 2.12
N PHE A 19 -7.63 -0.23 2.78
CA PHE A 19 -7.44 -0.64 4.18
C PHE A 19 -8.23 0.25 5.16
N SER A 20 -8.05 1.57 5.08
CA SER A 20 -8.75 2.51 5.97
C SER A 20 -10.25 2.58 5.64
N GLY A 21 -10.61 2.53 4.35
CA GLY A 21 -11.99 2.53 3.90
C GLY A 21 -12.75 1.28 4.36
N SER A 22 -12.17 0.07 4.20
CA SER A 22 -12.82 -1.16 4.65
C SER A 22 -13.05 -1.17 6.17
N LEU A 23 -12.08 -0.70 6.96
CA LEU A 23 -12.22 -0.57 8.41
C LEU A 23 -13.26 0.46 8.83
N TYR A 24 -13.34 1.59 8.12
CA TYR A 24 -14.34 2.61 8.38
C TYR A 24 -15.75 2.07 8.12
N VAL A 25 -15.96 1.38 6.99
CA VAL A 25 -17.27 0.77 6.71
C VAL A 25 -17.56 -0.36 7.70
N LEU A 26 -16.56 -1.17 8.08
CA LEU A 26 -16.73 -2.23 9.08
C LEU A 26 -17.13 -1.66 10.45
N SER A 27 -16.56 -0.53 10.87
CA SER A 27 -16.85 0.07 12.18
C SER A 27 -18.27 0.63 12.28
N ILE A 28 -18.81 1.18 11.18
CA ILE A 28 -20.18 1.72 11.13
C ILE A 28 -21.24 0.66 10.84
N SER A 29 -20.94 -0.32 9.97
CA SER A 29 -21.95 -1.27 9.47
C SER A 29 -21.91 -2.63 10.17
N GLY A 30 -20.79 -2.99 10.81
CA GLY A 30 -20.58 -4.31 11.41
C GLY A 30 -20.51 -5.47 10.41
N ILE A 31 -20.45 -5.19 9.10
CA ILE A 31 -20.44 -6.22 8.05
C ILE A 31 -19.07 -6.92 8.03
N LYS A 32 -18.98 -8.09 8.69
CA LYS A 32 -17.74 -8.87 8.86
C LYS A 32 -17.08 -9.30 7.53
N VAL A 33 -17.84 -9.41 6.44
CA VAL A 33 -17.32 -9.73 5.10
C VAL A 33 -16.34 -8.66 4.59
N LEU A 34 -16.55 -7.39 4.94
CA LEU A 34 -15.61 -6.30 4.61
C LEU A 34 -14.27 -6.46 5.32
N GLY A 35 -14.24 -7.19 6.44
CA GLY A 35 -13.01 -7.56 7.13
C GLY A 35 -12.07 -8.41 6.26
N ALA A 36 -12.58 -9.15 5.27
CA ALA A 36 -11.76 -9.91 4.32
C ALA A 36 -11.11 -9.02 3.23
N ILE A 37 -11.63 -7.80 3.00
CA ILE A 37 -11.04 -6.83 2.08
C ILE A 37 -9.83 -6.11 2.72
N THR A 38 -9.88 -5.91 4.03
CA THR A 38 -8.82 -5.27 4.83
C THR A 38 -7.42 -5.91 4.63
N PRO A 39 -7.22 -7.24 4.70
CA PRO A 39 -5.91 -7.84 4.48
C PRO A 39 -5.39 -7.62 3.05
N ILE A 40 -6.27 -7.53 2.05
CA ILE A 40 -5.87 -7.22 0.66
C ILE A 40 -5.31 -5.80 0.57
N GLY A 41 -6.00 -4.82 1.16
CA GLY A 41 -5.52 -3.44 1.26
C GLY A 41 -4.18 -3.34 1.99
N GLY A 42 -4.02 -4.08 3.09
CA GLY A 42 -2.78 -4.16 3.85
C GLY A 42 -1.60 -4.74 3.04
N VAL A 43 -1.82 -5.81 2.27
CA VAL A 43 -0.79 -6.39 1.39
C VAL A 43 -0.36 -5.40 0.31
N CYS A 44 -1.30 -4.70 -0.34
CA CYS A 44 -0.98 -3.65 -1.31
C CYS A 44 -0.16 -2.51 -0.68
N PHE A 45 -0.51 -2.12 0.56
CA PHE A 45 0.21 -1.08 1.28
C PHE A 45 1.66 -1.50 1.60
N ILE A 46 1.86 -2.73 2.10
CA ILE A 46 3.20 -3.28 2.37
C ILE A 46 4.02 -3.39 1.07
N ALA A 47 3.42 -3.86 -0.02
CA ALA A 47 4.10 -3.95 -1.31
C ALA A 47 4.55 -2.58 -1.85
N GLY A 48 3.74 -1.53 -1.63
CA GLY A 48 4.11 -0.15 -1.95
C GLY A 48 5.33 0.33 -1.18
N TRP A 49 5.39 0.07 0.13
CA TRP A 49 6.55 0.39 0.97
C TRP A 49 7.81 -0.38 0.57
N LEU A 50 7.70 -1.66 0.24
CA LEU A 50 8.82 -2.46 -0.25
C LEU A 50 9.39 -1.90 -1.56
N CYS A 51 8.53 -1.51 -2.51
CA CYS A 51 8.99 -0.89 -3.76
C CYS A 51 9.72 0.43 -3.51
N LEU A 52 9.23 1.28 -2.60
CA LEU A 52 9.92 2.50 -2.20
C LEU A 52 11.28 2.21 -1.57
N ALA A 53 11.34 1.25 -0.64
CA ALA A 53 12.57 0.88 0.03
C ALA A 53 13.63 0.38 -0.97
N VAL A 54 13.26 -0.54 -1.86
CA VAL A 54 14.17 -1.07 -2.90
C VAL A 54 14.72 0.05 -3.78
N GLU A 55 13.88 1.00 -4.20
CA GLU A 55 14.33 2.11 -5.01
C GLU A 55 15.26 3.05 -4.24
N ALA A 56 14.95 3.33 -2.97
CA ALA A 56 15.78 4.18 -2.10
C ALA A 56 17.17 3.56 -1.88
N PHE A 57 17.26 2.26 -1.59
CA PHE A 57 18.53 1.55 -1.43
C PHE A 57 19.31 1.45 -2.75
N SER A 58 18.61 1.27 -3.88
CA SER A 58 19.24 1.24 -5.21
C SER A 58 19.88 2.58 -5.57
N ARG A 59 19.22 3.70 -5.27
CA ARG A 59 19.77 5.06 -5.47
C ARG A 59 20.94 5.39 -4.56
N SER A 60 20.95 4.87 -3.34
CA SER A 60 22.07 5.05 -2.40
C SER A 60 23.37 4.43 -2.94
N LYS A 61 23.28 3.23 -3.53
CA LYS A 61 24.41 2.51 -4.12
C LYS A 61 25.09 3.21 -5.29
N GLU A 62 24.37 4.06 -6.03
CA GLU A 62 24.90 4.78 -7.20
C GLU A 62 25.52 6.15 -6.84
N THR A 63 25.32 6.60 -5.60
CA THR A 63 25.86 7.87 -5.09
C THR A 63 27.18 7.69 -4.30
N SER A 64 27.74 6.48 -4.21
CA SER A 64 29.04 6.16 -3.58
C SER A 64 30.02 5.59 -4.59
#